data_AF-S0JLC3-F1
#
_entry.id   AF-S0JLC3-F1
#
_cell.length_a   1.000
_cell.length_b   1.000
_cell.length_c   1.000
_cell.angle_alpha   90.00
_cell.angle_beta   90.00
_cell.angle_gamma   90.00
#
_symmetry.space_group_name_H-M   'P 1'
#
loop_
_entity.id
_entity.type
_entity.pdbx_description
1 polymer ?
#
loop_
_entity_poly.entity_id
_entity_poly.type
_entity_poly.pdbx_seq_one_letter_code
_entity_poly.pdbx_strand_id
1 'polypeptide(L)'
;MRYNGEEKTYFKVVLIKVHTGDYCIIKGPEEEKRLAEILQNDYNSTKYEKMIQLLGAEVVQREHQQEFRSRFSAESVLKEFEKGKSVIEYSYMRIIDGVQRAVSARIYPRTGQGEKTEEFMVYVTIERQTETEMRNADVGTGA
;
A
#
# COMPACT_ATOMS: atom_id res chain seq x y z
N MET A 1 10.37 -6.69 -31.15
CA MET A 1 11.05 -6.27 -29.92
C MET A 1 10.55 -7.13 -28.78
N ARG A 2 11.42 -7.94 -28.16
CA ARG A 2 11.04 -8.75 -27.00
C ARG A 2 11.04 -7.84 -25.78
N TYR A 3 9.85 -7.56 -25.24
CA TYR A 3 9.73 -6.97 -23.92
C TYR A 3 10.23 -8.00 -22.89
N ASN A 4 11.49 -7.88 -22.47
CA ASN A 4 11.97 -8.50 -21.22
C ASN A 4 11.45 -7.68 -20.03
N GLY A 5 10.14 -7.52 -19.94
CA GLY A 5 9.52 -6.97 -18.75
C GLY A 5 9.56 -8.06 -17.70
N GLU A 6 10.44 -7.94 -16.72
CA GLU A 6 10.22 -8.62 -15.45
C GLU A 6 8.79 -8.27 -15.01
N GLU A 7 7.88 -9.23 -15.05
CA GLU A 7 6.54 -9.05 -14.50
C GLU A 7 6.72 -8.62 -13.04
N LYS A 8 6.52 -7.32 -12.77
CA LYS A 8 6.34 -6.85 -11.41
C LYS A 8 5.03 -7.48 -10.94
N THR A 9 5.13 -8.59 -10.22
CA THR A 9 3.97 -9.25 -9.63
C THR A 9 3.38 -8.33 -8.57
N TYR A 10 2.42 -7.49 -9.00
CA TYR A 10 1.67 -6.63 -8.08
C TYR A 10 0.94 -7.52 -7.08
N PHE A 11 1.26 -7.33 -5.80
CA PHE A 11 0.65 -8.02 -4.67
C PHE A 11 -0.74 -7.45 -4.38
N LYS A 12 -0.88 -6.12 -4.48
CA LYS A 12 -2.14 -5.41 -4.22
C LYS A 12 -2.28 -4.16 -5.10
N VAL A 13 -3.51 -3.88 -5.54
CA VAL A 13 -3.92 -2.70 -6.29
C VAL A 13 -5.24 -2.20 -5.72
N VAL A 14 -5.30 -0.93 -5.32
CA VAL A 14 -6.48 -0.30 -4.72
C VAL A 14 -6.80 1.00 -5.42
N LEU A 15 -8.08 1.25 -5.68
CA LEU A 15 -8.60 2.55 -6.07
C LEU A 15 -9.26 3.21 -4.86
N ILE A 16 -8.95 4.48 -4.60
CA ILE A 16 -9.51 5.26 -3.49
C ILE A 16 -10.26 6.46 -4.09
N LYS A 17 -11.49 6.68 -3.62
CA LYS A 17 -12.34 7.83 -3.95
C LYS A 17 -12.38 8.78 -2.78
N VAL A 18 -11.67 9.89 -2.90
CA VAL A 18 -11.38 10.79 -1.78
C VAL A 18 -12.66 11.43 -1.24
N HIS A 19 -13.52 11.94 -2.13
CA HIS A 19 -14.71 12.68 -1.73
C HIS A 19 -15.74 11.84 -0.99
N THR A 20 -15.82 10.54 -1.30
CA THR A 20 -16.76 9.63 -0.63
C THR A 20 -16.12 8.88 0.52
N GLY A 21 -14.79 8.91 0.66
CA GLY A 21 -14.04 8.09 1.60
C GLY A 21 -14.08 6.59 1.27
N ASP A 22 -14.55 6.24 0.06
CA ASP A 22 -14.67 4.86 -0.41
C ASP A 22 -13.35 4.37 -1.03
N TYR A 23 -13.24 3.06 -1.12
CA TYR A 23 -12.16 2.41 -1.84
C TYR A 23 -12.62 1.06 -2.42
N CYS A 24 -11.86 0.57 -3.39
CA CYS A 24 -12.07 -0.72 -4.03
C CYS A 24 -10.73 -1.43 -4.20
N ILE A 25 -10.62 -2.66 -3.66
CA ILE A 25 -9.46 -3.51 -3.87
C ILE A 25 -9.65 -4.24 -5.21
N ILE A 26 -8.95 -3.78 -6.24
CA ILE A 26 -9.01 -4.36 -7.59
C ILE A 26 -8.25 -5.68 -7.64
N LYS A 27 -7.09 -5.74 -6.98
CA LYS A 27 -6.26 -6.92 -6.82
C LYS A 27 -5.70 -6.93 -5.41
N GLY A 28 -5.66 -8.08 -4.74
CA GLY A 28 -5.09 -8.15 -3.40
C GLY A 28 -5.40 -9.47 -2.70
N PRO A 29 -4.84 -9.65 -1.50
CA PRO A 29 -5.14 -10.80 -0.64
C PRO A 29 -6.64 -10.90 -0.32
N GLU A 30 -7.16 -12.12 -0.27
CA GLU A 30 -8.58 -12.37 0.02
C GLU A 30 -8.98 -11.86 1.42
N GLU A 31 -8.09 -11.92 2.39
CA GLU A 31 -8.32 -11.41 3.75
C GLU A 31 -8.62 -9.90 3.74
N GLU A 32 -7.88 -9.12 2.96
CA GLU A 32 -8.11 -7.69 2.84
C GLU A 32 -9.41 -7.35 2.09
N LYS A 33 -9.78 -8.17 1.10
CA LYS A 33 -11.06 -8.02 0.39
C LYS A 33 -12.23 -8.27 1.34
N ARG A 34 -12.16 -9.33 2.15
CA ARG A 34 -13.16 -9.61 3.19
C ARG A 34 -13.25 -8.47 4.20
N LEU A 35 -12.11 -7.94 4.65
CA LEU A 35 -12.07 -6.77 5.53
C LEU A 35 -12.78 -5.57 4.88
N ALA A 36 -12.55 -5.34 3.59
CA ALA A 36 -13.21 -4.28 2.85
C ALA A 36 -14.72 -4.45 2.72
N GLU A 37 -15.20 -5.66 2.49
CA GLU A 37 -16.63 -5.96 2.48
C GLU A 37 -17.29 -5.72 3.84
N ILE A 38 -16.62 -6.09 4.94
CA ILE A 38 -17.10 -5.82 6.29
C ILE A 38 -17.22 -4.31 6.53
N LEU A 39 -16.18 -3.55 6.16
CA LEU A 39 -16.16 -2.08 6.28
C LEU A 39 -17.14 -1.38 5.34
N GLN A 40 -17.54 -1.99 4.22
CA GLN A 40 -18.56 -1.43 3.34
C GLN A 40 -19.93 -1.36 4.01
N ASN A 41 -20.24 -2.31 4.90
CA ASN A 41 -21.47 -2.35 5.69
C ASN A 41 -21.44 -1.40 6.90
N ASP A 42 -20.31 -0.73 7.14
CA ASP A 42 -20.17 0.31 8.15
C ASP A 42 -20.78 1.63 7.64
N TYR A 43 -21.70 2.21 8.40
CA TYR A 43 -22.45 3.42 8.01
C TYR A 43 -21.62 4.72 8.09
N ASN A 44 -20.35 4.67 8.50
CA ASN A 44 -19.49 5.85 8.57
C ASN A 44 -18.77 6.15 7.24
N SER A 45 -18.60 7.44 6.93
CA SER A 45 -17.93 7.96 5.72
C SER A 45 -16.39 7.85 5.73
N THR A 46 -15.79 7.21 6.74
CA THR A 46 -14.32 7.13 6.92
C THR A 46 -13.75 5.74 6.58
N LYS A 47 -14.37 5.01 5.63
CA LYS A 47 -14.04 3.60 5.31
C LYS A 47 -12.57 3.41 4.92
N TYR A 48 -12.03 4.29 4.06
CA TYR A 48 -10.63 4.24 3.69
C TYR A 48 -9.70 4.42 4.89
N GLU A 49 -9.94 5.40 5.75
CA GLU A 49 -9.09 5.66 6.92
C GLU A 49 -9.17 4.50 7.94
N LYS A 50 -10.35 3.92 8.14
CA LYS A 50 -10.53 2.72 8.95
C LYS A 50 -9.71 1.54 8.39
N MET A 51 -9.72 1.37 7.06
CA MET A 51 -8.92 0.33 6.40
C MET A 51 -7.42 0.56 6.63
N ILE A 52 -6.91 1.79 6.50
CA ILE A 52 -5.51 2.11 6.79
C ILE A 52 -5.16 1.84 8.26
N GLN A 53 -6.05 2.16 9.19
CA GLN A 53 -5.82 1.91 10.61
C GLN A 53 -5.74 0.41 10.93
N LEU A 54 -6.65 -0.39 10.35
CA LEU A 54 -6.72 -1.84 10.53
C LEU A 54 -5.52 -2.54 9.87
N LEU A 55 -5.19 -2.21 8.63
CA LEU A 55 -3.97 -2.75 8.00
C LEU A 55 -2.72 -2.37 8.79
N GLY A 56 -2.64 -1.13 9.25
CA GLY A 56 -1.58 -0.68 10.14
C GLY A 56 -1.49 -1.57 11.39
N ALA A 57 -2.61 -1.89 12.03
CA ALA A 57 -2.63 -2.68 13.25
C ALA A 57 -2.31 -4.16 13.04
N GLU A 58 -2.83 -4.76 11.97
CA GLU A 58 -2.82 -6.22 11.78
C GLU A 58 -1.61 -6.73 11.02
N VAL A 59 -1.15 -5.98 10.01
CA VAL A 59 -0.17 -6.50 9.05
C VAL A 59 1.08 -5.62 8.91
N VAL A 60 1.09 -4.41 9.46
CA VAL A 60 2.29 -3.55 9.49
C VAL A 60 2.99 -3.71 10.84
N GLN A 61 4.32 -3.86 10.79
CA GLN A 61 5.15 -3.98 12.00
C GLN A 61 4.96 -2.76 12.91
N ARG A 62 4.91 -3.01 14.23
CA ARG A 62 4.53 -2.02 15.26
C ARG A 62 5.28 -0.68 15.14
N GLU A 63 6.58 -0.73 14.88
CA GLU A 63 7.44 0.45 14.73
C GLU A 63 7.10 1.32 13.51
N HIS A 64 6.53 0.73 12.46
CA HIS A 64 6.14 1.43 11.23
C HIS A 64 4.67 1.85 11.21
N GLN A 65 3.83 1.45 12.18
CA GLN A 65 2.38 1.69 12.10
C GLN A 65 2.01 3.17 12.09
N GLN A 66 2.69 4.00 12.90
CA GLN A 66 2.40 5.42 12.96
C GLN A 66 2.79 6.13 11.66
N GLU A 67 3.97 5.81 11.12
CA GLU A 67 4.41 6.36 9.85
C GLU A 67 3.51 5.88 8.71
N PHE A 68 3.18 4.59 8.67
CA PHE A 68 2.26 4.04 7.69
C PHE A 68 0.93 4.80 7.67
N ARG A 69 0.29 4.98 8.82
CA ARG A 69 -0.97 5.72 8.92
C ARG A 69 -0.83 7.17 8.45
N SER A 70 0.25 7.85 8.82
CA SER A 70 0.44 9.25 8.43
C SER A 70 0.76 9.40 6.94
N ARG A 71 1.46 8.45 6.33
CA ARG A 71 1.83 8.49 4.90
C ARG A 71 0.68 8.13 3.98
N PHE A 72 -0.18 7.18 4.38
CA PHE A 72 -1.27 6.68 3.55
C PHE A 72 -2.62 7.34 3.82
N SER A 73 -2.75 8.23 4.78
CA SER A 73 -4.01 8.99 4.94
C SER A 73 -4.34 9.76 3.67
N ALA A 74 -5.63 9.88 3.35
CA ALA A 74 -6.08 10.56 2.13
C ALA A 74 -5.61 12.01 2.12
N GLU A 75 -5.64 12.68 3.28
CA GLU A 75 -5.15 14.05 3.43
C GLU A 75 -3.66 14.19 3.07
N SER A 76 -2.81 13.29 3.58
CA SER A 76 -1.37 13.34 3.29
C SER A 76 -1.07 13.10 1.81
N VAL A 77 -1.75 12.12 1.22
CA VAL A 77 -1.59 11.79 -0.21
C VAL A 77 -2.01 12.97 -1.08
N LEU A 78 -3.15 13.59 -0.79
CA LEU A 78 -3.64 14.76 -1.53
C LEU A 78 -2.67 15.94 -1.45
N LYS A 79 -2.17 16.26 -0.24
CA LYS A 79 -1.20 17.35 -0.06
C LYS A 79 0.05 17.15 -0.90
N GLU A 80 0.50 15.92 -1.08
CA GLU A 80 1.67 15.62 -1.92
C GLU A 80 1.36 15.83 -3.41
N PHE A 81 0.16 15.51 -3.88
CA PHE A 81 -0.27 15.78 -5.25
C PHE A 81 -0.53 17.27 -5.52
N GLU A 82 -1.08 18.00 -4.55
CA GLU A 82 -1.24 19.46 -4.63
C GLU A 82 0.11 20.19 -4.74
N LYS A 83 1.19 19.60 -4.23
CA LYS A 83 2.57 20.08 -4.42
C LYS A 83 3.15 19.75 -5.80
N GLY A 84 2.38 19.15 -6.70
CA GLY A 84 2.79 18.82 -8.06
C GLY A 84 3.50 17.47 -8.23
N LYS A 85 3.48 16.59 -7.21
CA LYS A 85 4.01 15.22 -7.40
C LYS A 85 3.13 14.44 -8.36
N SER A 86 3.75 13.74 -9.30
CA SER A 86 3.08 12.81 -10.21
C SER A 86 2.99 11.37 -9.67
N VAL A 87 3.81 11.05 -8.67
CA VAL A 87 3.85 9.76 -7.99
C VAL A 87 4.36 9.94 -6.56
N ILE A 88 3.83 9.14 -5.63
CA ILE A 88 4.35 9.01 -4.26
C ILE A 88 4.84 7.58 -4.10
N GLU A 89 6.07 7.40 -3.66
CA GLU A 89 6.65 6.09 -3.38
C GLU A 89 6.95 5.96 -1.88
N TYR A 90 6.62 4.80 -1.30
CA TYR A 90 6.87 4.50 0.11
C TYR A 90 7.09 3.00 0.31
N SER A 91 8.13 2.62 1.04
CA SER A 91 8.40 1.23 1.40
C SER A 91 8.18 1.00 2.89
N TYR A 92 7.66 -0.17 3.26
CA TYR A 92 7.42 -0.56 4.64
C TYR A 92 7.50 -2.09 4.82
N MET A 93 7.69 -2.52 6.06
CA MET A 93 7.66 -3.94 6.43
C MET A 93 6.24 -4.40 6.69
N ARG A 94 5.88 -5.52 6.06
CA ARG A 94 4.55 -6.10 6.14
C ARG A 94 4.61 -7.60 6.42
N ILE A 95 3.71 -8.10 7.25
CA ILE A 95 3.48 -9.53 7.45
C ILE A 95 2.62 -10.04 6.29
N ILE A 96 3.14 -11.02 5.55
CA ILE A 96 2.48 -11.69 4.43
C ILE A 96 2.64 -13.21 4.65
N ASP A 97 1.53 -13.93 4.79
CA ASP A 97 1.52 -15.36 5.10
C ASP A 97 2.35 -15.71 6.36
N GLY A 98 2.27 -14.87 7.39
CA GLY A 98 3.04 -15.00 8.63
C GLY A 98 4.53 -14.65 8.51
N VAL A 99 5.01 -14.31 7.31
CA VAL A 99 6.43 -13.96 7.06
C VAL A 99 6.56 -12.46 6.87
N GLN A 100 7.55 -11.87 7.52
CA GLN A 100 7.89 -10.46 7.33
C GLN A 100 8.56 -10.24 5.96
N ARG A 101 8.01 -9.32 5.18
CA ARG A 101 8.51 -8.96 3.84
C ARG A 101 8.50 -7.45 3.64
N ALA A 102 9.53 -6.96 2.95
CA ALA A 102 9.55 -5.58 2.47
C ALA A 102 8.57 -5.43 1.30
N VAL A 103 7.76 -4.38 1.34
CA VAL A 103 6.86 -4.02 0.24
C VAL A 103 7.08 -2.58 -0.15
N SER A 104 6.98 -2.31 -1.45
CA SER A 104 7.00 -0.97 -2.02
C SER A 104 5.61 -0.60 -2.49
N ALA A 105 5.11 0.56 -2.05
CA ALA A 105 3.88 1.15 -2.50
C ALA A 105 4.15 2.34 -3.43
N ARG A 106 3.36 2.42 -4.51
CA ARG A 106 3.35 3.55 -5.43
C ARG A 106 1.93 4.07 -5.56
N ILE A 107 1.77 5.36 -5.34
CA ILE A 107 0.47 6.03 -5.36
C ILE A 107 0.46 7.00 -6.52
N TYR A 108 -0.53 6.85 -7.39
CA TYR A 108 -0.71 7.68 -8.58
C TYR A 108 -2.03 8.46 -8.47
N PRO A 109 -2.01 9.77 -8.72
CA PRO A 109 -3.24 10.54 -8.79
C PRO A 109 -4.03 10.11 -10.02
N ARG A 110 -5.35 10.02 -9.87
CA ARG A 110 -6.29 10.03 -10.99
C ARG A 110 -6.99 11.38 -10.95
N THR A 111 -6.75 12.18 -11.98
CA THR A 111 -7.49 13.42 -12.16
C THR A 111 -8.94 13.06 -12.48
N GLY A 112 -9.88 13.62 -11.71
CA GLY A 112 -11.30 13.60 -12.06
C GLY A 112 -11.56 14.53 -13.24
N GLN A 113 -12.83 14.67 -13.65
CA GLN A 113 -13.21 15.70 -14.62
C GLN A 113 -13.12 17.08 -13.95
N GLY A 114 -11.96 17.73 -14.12
CA GLY A 114 -11.60 18.99 -13.44
C GLY A 114 -10.27 18.80 -12.72
N GLU A 115 -9.38 19.77 -12.79
CA GLU A 115 -7.92 19.64 -12.53
C GLU A 115 -7.49 19.10 -11.15
N LYS A 116 -8.43 18.86 -10.23
CA LYS A 116 -8.16 18.37 -8.88
C LYS A 116 -8.11 16.83 -8.83
N THR A 117 -7.22 16.30 -8.00
CA THR A 117 -7.16 14.85 -7.74
C THR A 117 -8.35 14.45 -6.88
N GLU A 118 -9.28 13.70 -7.46
CA GLU A 118 -10.48 13.18 -6.78
C GLU A 118 -10.34 11.70 -6.39
N GLU A 119 -9.44 11.00 -7.09
CA GLU A 119 -9.18 9.58 -6.91
C GLU A 119 -7.68 9.33 -6.95
N PHE A 120 -7.22 8.24 -6.33
CA PHE A 120 -5.84 7.78 -6.52
C PHE A 120 -5.76 6.25 -6.50
N MET A 121 -4.76 5.73 -7.19
CA MET A 121 -4.47 4.30 -7.23
C MET A 121 -3.22 3.99 -6.43
N VAL A 122 -3.32 3.00 -5.54
CA VAL A 122 -2.20 2.46 -4.76
C VAL A 122 -1.82 1.11 -5.32
N TYR A 123 -0.57 0.97 -5.74
CA TYR A 123 0.04 -0.27 -6.20
C TYR A 123 1.04 -0.73 -5.16
N VAL A 124 0.97 -1.98 -4.73
CA VAL A 124 1.91 -2.58 -3.80
C VAL A 124 2.58 -3.78 -4.43
N THR A 125 3.91 -3.81 -4.38
CA THR A 125 4.74 -4.92 -4.84
C THR A 125 5.58 -5.45 -3.69
N ILE A 126 5.74 -6.77 -3.63
CA ILE A 126 6.73 -7.40 -2.74
C ILE A 126 8.10 -7.11 -3.34
N GLU A 127 8.99 -6.53 -2.55
CA GLU A 127 10.37 -6.33 -2.96
C GLU A 127 11.03 -7.72 -3.05
N ARG A 128 11.66 -8.04 -4.18
CA ARG A 128 12.46 -9.27 -4.27
C ARG A 128 13.64 -9.08 -3.33
N GLN A 129 13.76 -9.94 -2.33
CA GLN A 129 15.00 -10.03 -1.56
C GLN A 129 16.13 -10.34 -2.54
N THR A 130 17.04 -9.40 -2.75
CA THR A 130 18.30 -9.70 -3.43
C THR A 130 19.05 -10.71 -2.57
N GLU A 131 19.50 -11.81 -3.17
CA GLU A 131 20.22 -12.94 -2.54
C GLU A 131 21.41 -12.51 -1.65
N THR A 132 21.86 -11.28 -1.76
CA THR A 132 22.90 -10.64 -0.94
C THR A 132 22.57 -10.61 0.56
N GLU A 133 21.30 -10.52 0.98
CA GLU A 133 20.95 -10.48 2.41
C GLU A 133 20.94 -11.87 3.06
N MET A 134 20.70 -12.94 2.30
CA MET A 134 20.71 -14.31 2.83
C MET A 134 22.12 -14.80 3.15
N ARG A 135 23.13 -14.33 2.41
CA ARG A 135 24.54 -14.70 2.65
C ARG A 135 25.13 -14.10 3.93
N ASN A 136 24.59 -12.99 4.45
CA ASN A 136 25.15 -12.34 5.65
C ASN A 136 24.52 -12.86 6.95
N ALA A 137 23.39 -13.58 6.90
CA ALA A 137 22.81 -14.23 8.07
C ALA A 137 23.48 -15.56 8.42
N ASP A 138 24.11 -16.24 7.44
CA ASP A 138 24.77 -17.54 7.62
C ASP A 138 26.24 -17.45 8.06
N VAL A 139 26.85 -16.26 8.06
CA VAL A 139 28.29 -16.09 8.43
C VAL A 139 28.44 -15.63 9.90
N GLY A 140 27.34 -15.45 10.63
CA GLY A 140 27.32 -14.96 12.01
C GLY A 140 27.39 -16.03 13.12
N THR A 141 27.66 -17.29 12.81
CA THR A 141 27.96 -18.33 13.83
C THR A 141 29.08 -19.24 13.34
N GLY A 142 30.31 -18.77 13.51
CA GLY A 142 31.51 -19.55 13.19
C GLY A 142 32.73 -19.01 13.91
N ALA A 143 32.85 -19.41 15.19
CA ALA A 143 34.04 -19.49 16.04
C ALA A 143 34.96 -18.26 16.17
#